data_AF-A0A932X0N7-F1
#
_entry.id   AF-A0A932X0N7-F1
#
_cell.length_a   1.000
_cell.length_b   1.000
_cell.length_c   1.000
_cell.angle_alpha   90.00
_cell.angle_beta   90.00
_cell.angle_gamma   90.00
#
_symmetry.space_group_name_H-M   'P 1'
#
loop_
_entity.id
_entity.type
_entity.pdbx_description
1 polymer ?
#
loop_
_entity_poly.entity_id
_entity_poly.type
_entity_poly.pdbx_seq_one_letter_code
_entity_poly.pdbx_strand_id
1 'polypeptide(L)'
;MRPRCPLGLLVLILAAASPAFADVRLEMEGRALGAQLTREVAVHGTWRRITTRGKLSGVLRDVHAREHVIEIARGDRKVVWDIDPVSRTYREVSCEQLKERLAAAAHARGPLRQRYRAGNPQVEVGSAAGKRQIAGLDCERVQARLAVPITVTESGEQATVRFTFDLWVTHDPRVLEPLAAFETAYTQAVGANVTLAEVEALAGQWSDVFVTHVPGVLAQVRARGYPMRTELQVTWENVPTRASEKPRSTTIGELVTEVRRVSFDALPDAEFDLPQGYARKP
;
A
#
# COMPACT_ATOMS: atom_id res chain seq x y z
N MET A 1 -27.39 -4.92 10.82
CA MET A 1 -26.30 -4.92 11.82
C MET A 1 -25.26 -3.86 11.45
N ARG A 2 -24.36 -3.40 12.34
CA ARG A 2 -23.16 -2.66 11.87
C ARG A 2 -22.16 -3.67 11.28
N PRO A 3 -21.68 -3.53 10.03
CA PRO A 3 -20.66 -4.42 9.50
C PRO A 3 -19.34 -4.20 10.25
N ARG A 4 -18.79 -5.26 10.86
CA ARG A 4 -17.41 -5.26 11.35
C ARG A 4 -16.48 -5.37 10.14
N CYS A 5 -16.16 -4.23 9.54
CA CYS A 5 -15.22 -4.19 8.43
C CYS A 5 -13.81 -4.59 8.94
N PRO A 6 -13.14 -5.61 8.36
CA PRO A 6 -11.80 -6.02 8.78
C PRO A 6 -10.77 -5.01 8.25
N LEU A 7 -10.54 -3.96 9.02
CA LEU A 7 -9.81 -2.76 8.58
C LEU A 7 -8.29 -2.93 8.47
N GLY A 8 -7.72 -4.05 8.92
CA GLY A 8 -6.27 -4.28 9.04
C GLY A 8 -5.44 -4.20 7.75
N LEU A 9 -6.06 -3.93 6.59
CA LEU A 9 -5.42 -3.80 5.28
C LEU A 9 -4.80 -2.41 4.99
N LEU A 10 -5.08 -1.41 5.83
CA LEU A 10 -4.97 0.02 5.51
C LEU A 10 -3.55 0.63 5.53
N VAL A 11 -2.46 -0.15 5.38
CA VAL A 11 -1.09 0.28 5.78
C VAL A 11 -0.03 0.28 4.66
N LEU A 12 -0.21 -0.44 3.54
CA LEU A 12 0.89 -0.73 2.60
C LEU A 12 0.52 -0.53 1.12
N ILE A 13 1.00 0.56 0.49
CA ILE A 13 1.03 0.78 -0.98
C ILE A 13 2.17 1.78 -1.31
N LEU A 14 2.83 1.66 -2.48
CA LEU A 14 3.35 2.72 -3.39
C LEU A 14 4.36 2.15 -4.43
N ALA A 15 4.55 2.83 -5.60
CA ALA A 15 5.75 2.82 -6.51
C ALA A 15 5.54 2.48 -8.07
N ALA A 16 5.91 3.38 -9.04
CA ALA A 16 6.11 3.30 -10.56
C ALA A 16 6.72 4.63 -11.20
N ALA A 17 7.57 4.79 -12.28
CA ALA A 17 8.43 3.92 -13.20
C ALA A 17 9.57 4.70 -14.06
N SER A 18 10.70 4.03 -14.47
CA SER A 18 12.13 4.29 -15.02
C SER A 18 12.67 5.59 -15.74
N PRO A 19 14.02 5.82 -16.05
CA PRO A 19 15.30 5.03 -15.89
C PRO A 19 16.69 5.73 -15.51
N ALA A 20 17.58 5.03 -14.77
CA ALA A 20 19.06 5.23 -14.57
C ALA A 20 19.58 6.38 -13.66
N PHE A 21 19.74 6.13 -12.34
CA PHE A 21 19.71 7.20 -11.32
C PHE A 21 20.53 6.97 -10.04
N ALA A 22 20.72 8.04 -9.26
CA ALA A 22 21.33 8.03 -7.92
C ALA A 22 20.36 7.47 -6.85
N ASP A 23 20.88 6.90 -5.78
CA ASP A 23 20.09 6.20 -4.74
C ASP A 23 19.12 7.11 -3.96
N VAL A 24 18.10 6.50 -3.35
CA VAL A 24 17.18 7.21 -2.44
C VAL A 24 16.86 6.40 -1.17
N ARG A 25 16.83 7.10 -0.03
CA ARG A 25 16.23 6.64 1.22
C ARG A 25 15.09 7.57 1.64
N LEU A 26 13.92 7.01 1.92
CA LEU A 26 12.74 7.70 2.42
C LEU A 26 12.40 7.16 3.82
N GLU A 27 12.41 8.02 4.83
CA GLU A 27 11.90 7.69 6.17
C GLU A 27 10.46 8.21 6.30
N MET A 28 9.50 7.33 6.54
CA MET A 28 8.07 7.64 6.63
C MET A 28 7.52 7.35 8.03
N GLU A 29 6.62 8.20 8.52
CA GLU A 29 5.70 7.84 9.60
C GLU A 29 4.32 7.49 9.04
N GLY A 30 3.65 6.52 9.67
CA GLY A 30 2.28 6.14 9.39
C GLY A 30 1.44 6.00 10.66
N ARG A 31 0.16 6.37 10.58
CA ARG A 31 -0.84 6.15 11.63
C ARG A 31 -2.11 5.61 11.01
N ALA A 32 -2.60 4.49 11.52
CA ALA A 32 -3.87 3.88 11.08
C ALA A 32 -4.48 3.07 12.24
N LEU A 33 -5.79 3.20 12.45
CA LEU A 33 -6.54 2.37 13.42
C LEU A 33 -6.00 2.40 14.86
N GLY A 34 -5.40 3.53 15.26
CA GLY A 34 -4.72 3.72 16.55
C GLY A 34 -3.27 3.25 16.60
N ALA A 35 -2.81 2.42 15.66
CA ALA A 35 -1.42 1.99 15.56
C ALA A 35 -0.55 3.10 14.95
N GLN A 36 0.72 3.15 15.38
CA GLN A 36 1.76 4.01 14.80
C GLN A 36 2.91 3.16 14.28
N LEU A 37 3.36 3.46 13.07
CA LEU A 37 4.46 2.79 12.39
C LEU A 37 5.47 3.79 11.83
N THR A 38 6.73 3.36 11.75
CA THR A 38 7.79 3.96 10.96
C THR A 38 8.15 3.00 9.83
N ARG A 39 8.22 3.51 8.60
CA ARG A 39 8.57 2.74 7.41
C ARG A 39 9.71 3.45 6.69
N GLU A 40 10.86 2.80 6.66
CA GLU A 40 11.97 3.19 5.81
C GLU A 40 11.83 2.48 4.46
N VAL A 41 12.07 3.18 3.37
CA VAL A 41 12.19 2.63 2.01
C VAL A 41 13.51 3.09 1.43
N ALA A 42 14.42 2.17 1.16
CA ALA A 42 15.70 2.42 0.50
C ALA A 42 15.72 1.71 -0.86
N VAL A 43 16.17 2.39 -1.91
CA VAL A 43 16.23 1.87 -3.27
C VAL A 43 17.57 2.20 -3.92
N HIS A 44 18.18 1.18 -4.51
CA HIS A 44 19.44 1.21 -5.24
C HIS A 44 19.27 0.42 -6.54
N GLY A 45 19.25 1.11 -7.69
CA GLY A 45 19.10 0.48 -9.01
C GLY A 45 17.86 -0.42 -9.16
N THR A 46 18.05 -1.74 -9.09
CA THR A 46 16.97 -2.76 -9.16
C THR A 46 16.71 -3.46 -7.82
N TRP A 47 17.24 -2.91 -6.72
CA TRP A 47 17.09 -3.44 -5.36
C TRP A 47 16.26 -2.48 -4.49
N ARG A 48 15.40 -3.05 -3.63
CA ARG A 48 14.59 -2.31 -2.66
C ARG A 48 14.71 -2.97 -1.29
N ARG A 49 14.90 -2.15 -0.26
CA ARG A 49 14.74 -2.54 1.14
C ARG A 49 13.59 -1.75 1.75
N ILE A 50 12.74 -2.41 2.52
CA ILE A 50 11.68 -1.80 3.32
C ILE A 50 11.84 -2.27 4.75
N THR A 51 12.27 -1.38 5.65
CA THR A 51 12.25 -1.64 7.10
C THR A 51 10.94 -1.08 7.66
N THR A 52 10.01 -1.94 8.09
CA THR A 52 8.79 -1.50 8.79
C THR A 52 8.90 -1.84 10.27
N ARG A 53 8.67 -0.85 11.14
CA ARG A 53 8.58 -0.97 12.59
C ARG A 53 7.30 -0.30 13.06
N GLY A 54 6.66 -0.79 14.13
CA GLY A 54 5.48 -0.13 14.66
C GLY A 54 5.02 -0.69 16.00
N LYS A 55 4.25 0.11 16.73
CA LYS A 55 3.52 -0.32 17.93
C LYS A 55 2.09 -0.58 17.52
N LEU A 56 1.67 -1.85 17.57
CA LEU A 56 0.39 -2.29 17.04
C LEU A 56 -0.66 -2.36 18.15
N SER A 57 -1.86 -1.87 17.84
CA SER A 57 -3.00 -1.76 18.76
C SER A 57 -4.30 -2.18 18.08
N GLY A 58 -5.26 -2.66 18.88
CA GLY A 58 -6.57 -3.11 18.38
C GLY A 58 -6.44 -4.13 17.24
N VAL A 59 -7.25 -3.97 16.20
CA VAL A 59 -7.39 -4.92 15.08
C VAL A 59 -6.05 -5.38 14.49
N LEU A 60 -5.03 -4.52 14.40
CA LEU A 60 -3.72 -4.87 13.85
C LEU A 60 -2.90 -5.81 14.76
N ARG A 61 -3.12 -5.74 16.08
CA ARG A 61 -2.57 -6.70 17.05
C ARG A 61 -3.39 -8.01 17.04
N ASP A 62 -4.71 -7.88 16.92
CA ASP A 62 -5.65 -9.01 16.91
C ASP A 62 -5.43 -9.95 15.71
N VAL A 63 -5.00 -9.41 14.55
CA VAL A 63 -4.59 -10.21 13.37
C VAL A 63 -3.11 -10.60 13.36
N HIS A 64 -2.39 -10.37 14.46
CA HIS A 64 -0.98 -10.74 14.65
C HIS A 64 -0.03 -10.21 13.57
N ALA A 65 -0.25 -8.97 13.09
CA ALA A 65 0.73 -8.32 12.22
C ALA A 65 2.07 -8.11 12.96
N ARG A 66 3.18 -8.10 12.23
CA ARG A 66 4.53 -8.03 12.81
C ARG A 66 4.91 -6.60 13.17
N GLU A 67 5.31 -6.39 14.44
CA GLU A 67 5.81 -5.09 14.93
C GLU A 67 7.18 -4.68 14.36
N HIS A 68 7.94 -5.63 13.80
CA HIS A 68 9.18 -5.38 13.06
C HIS A 68 9.31 -6.40 11.92
N VAL A 69 9.49 -5.92 10.69
CA VAL A 69 9.73 -6.73 9.49
C VAL A 69 10.64 -5.97 8.55
N ILE A 70 11.52 -6.69 7.84
CA ILE A 70 12.35 -6.14 6.77
C ILE A 70 12.04 -6.93 5.50
N GLU A 71 11.59 -6.25 4.45
CA GLU A 71 11.51 -6.84 3.11
C GLU A 71 12.73 -6.39 2.29
N ILE A 72 13.36 -7.30 1.58
CA ILE A 72 14.38 -6.98 0.57
C ILE A 72 13.99 -7.62 -0.75
N ALA A 73 13.77 -6.82 -1.79
CA ALA A 73 13.57 -7.27 -3.16
C ALA A 73 14.86 -7.10 -3.97
N ARG A 74 15.29 -8.17 -4.64
CA ARG A 74 16.53 -8.25 -5.43
C ARG A 74 16.21 -8.58 -6.88
N GLY A 75 16.15 -7.56 -7.74
CA GLY A 75 15.86 -7.73 -9.17
C GLY A 75 16.92 -8.54 -9.93
N ASP A 76 18.18 -8.45 -9.51
CA ASP A 76 19.31 -9.26 -10.01
C ASP A 76 19.13 -10.76 -9.71
N ARG A 77 18.69 -11.10 -8.50
CA ARG A 77 18.49 -12.49 -8.05
C ARG A 77 17.07 -13.02 -8.28
N LYS A 78 16.14 -12.17 -8.69
CA LYS A 78 14.70 -12.44 -8.87
C LYS A 78 14.02 -13.06 -7.63
N VAL A 79 14.38 -12.55 -6.44
CA VAL A 79 13.81 -12.97 -5.16
C VAL A 79 13.34 -11.78 -4.31
N VAL A 80 12.39 -12.07 -3.43
CA VAL A 80 12.01 -11.25 -2.28
C VAL A 80 12.32 -12.03 -1.01
N TRP A 81 13.12 -11.44 -0.13
CA TRP A 81 13.36 -11.92 1.22
C TRP A 81 12.45 -11.18 2.20
N ASP A 82 11.70 -11.94 2.96
CA ASP A 82 10.86 -11.47 4.06
C ASP A 82 11.52 -11.88 5.38
N ILE A 83 12.10 -10.90 6.05
CA ILE A 83 13.01 -11.08 7.18
C ILE A 83 12.29 -10.68 8.47
N ASP A 84 12.39 -11.55 9.46
CA ASP A 84 11.92 -11.38 10.84
C ASP A 84 13.14 -11.14 11.75
N PRO A 85 13.40 -9.88 12.16
CA PRO A 85 14.55 -9.55 12.99
C PRO A 85 14.46 -10.04 14.43
N VAL A 86 13.25 -10.42 14.90
CA VAL A 86 13.02 -10.86 16.28
C VAL A 86 13.39 -12.34 16.43
N SER A 87 12.96 -13.19 15.50
CA SER A 87 13.35 -14.60 15.49
C SER A 87 14.67 -14.89 14.75
N ARG A 88 15.31 -13.87 14.15
CA ARG A 88 16.48 -14.00 13.27
C ARG A 88 16.28 -15.03 12.15
N THR A 89 15.12 -14.95 11.50
CA THR A 89 14.81 -15.82 10.36
C THR A 89 14.44 -15.02 9.13
N TYR A 90 14.54 -15.64 7.97
CA TYR A 90 14.04 -15.09 6.71
C TYR A 90 13.28 -16.16 5.93
N ARG A 91 12.32 -15.71 5.13
CA ARG A 91 11.64 -16.50 4.12
C ARG A 91 12.01 -15.94 2.75
N GLU A 92 12.27 -16.81 1.79
CA GLU A 92 12.60 -16.44 0.42
C GLU A 92 11.45 -16.86 -0.51
N VAL A 93 11.02 -15.92 -1.35
CA VAL A 93 9.98 -16.12 -2.36
C VAL A 93 10.53 -15.63 -3.69
N SER A 94 10.48 -16.45 -4.74
CA SER A 94 10.91 -16.00 -6.07
C SER A 94 9.90 -15.01 -6.68
N CYS A 95 10.32 -14.18 -7.63
CA CYS A 95 9.39 -13.28 -8.33
C CYS A 95 8.25 -14.03 -9.04
N GLU A 96 8.52 -15.21 -9.60
CA GLU A 96 7.47 -16.09 -10.16
C GLU A 96 6.52 -16.62 -9.07
N GLN A 97 7.01 -17.10 -7.93
CA GLN A 97 6.14 -17.50 -6.82
C GLN A 97 5.29 -16.35 -6.28
N LEU A 98 5.80 -15.11 -6.29
CA LEU A 98 5.05 -13.93 -5.87
C LEU A 98 3.96 -13.56 -6.88
N LYS A 99 4.27 -13.66 -8.17
CA LYS A 99 3.36 -13.49 -9.31
C LYS A 99 2.24 -14.55 -9.33
N GLU A 100 2.57 -15.82 -9.08
CA GLU A 100 1.61 -16.91 -8.88
C GLU A 100 0.67 -16.61 -7.69
N ARG A 101 1.22 -16.20 -6.54
CA ARG A 101 0.42 -15.82 -5.36
C ARG A 101 -0.48 -14.61 -5.62
N LEU A 102 -0.01 -13.61 -6.37
CA LEU A 102 -0.81 -12.44 -6.75
C LEU A 102 -1.98 -12.83 -7.66
N ALA A 103 -1.74 -13.68 -8.67
CA ALA A 103 -2.80 -14.24 -9.51
C ALA A 103 -3.80 -15.09 -8.71
N ALA A 104 -3.31 -15.93 -7.80
CA ALA A 104 -4.15 -16.72 -6.90
C ALA A 104 -5.01 -15.83 -5.99
N ALA A 105 -4.46 -14.75 -5.41
CA ALA A 105 -5.18 -13.79 -4.59
C ALA A 105 -6.27 -13.05 -5.40
N ALA A 106 -5.97 -12.66 -6.63
CA ALA A 106 -6.95 -12.05 -7.54
C ALA A 106 -8.16 -12.99 -7.80
N HIS A 107 -7.94 -14.30 -7.87
CA HIS A 107 -9.01 -15.30 -8.08
C HIS A 107 -9.62 -15.90 -6.79
N ALA A 108 -9.04 -15.65 -5.61
CA ALA A 108 -9.45 -16.26 -4.35
C ALA A 108 -10.90 -15.90 -3.94
N ARG A 109 -11.75 -16.90 -3.70
CA ARG A 109 -13.13 -16.71 -3.22
C ARG A 109 -13.19 -16.52 -1.70
N GLY A 110 -12.62 -15.41 -1.22
CA GLY A 110 -12.61 -15.05 0.21
C GLY A 110 -14.02 -14.88 0.80
N PRO A 111 -14.23 -15.11 2.12
CA PRO A 111 -15.56 -15.06 2.76
C PRO A 111 -16.40 -13.80 2.53
N LEU A 112 -15.80 -12.63 2.26
CA LEU A 112 -16.59 -11.42 1.98
C LEU A 112 -16.91 -11.20 0.49
N ARG A 113 -16.23 -11.88 -0.45
CA ARG A 113 -16.71 -12.04 -1.84
C ARG A 113 -18.01 -12.87 -1.90
N GLN A 114 -18.32 -13.62 -0.84
CA GLN A 114 -19.61 -14.29 -0.66
C GLN A 114 -20.66 -13.32 -0.08
N ARG A 115 -20.28 -12.43 0.85
CA ARG A 115 -21.19 -11.49 1.53
C ARG A 115 -21.47 -10.18 0.78
N TYR A 116 -20.56 -9.75 -0.10
CA TYR A 116 -20.69 -8.51 -0.87
C TYR A 116 -20.34 -8.75 -2.33
N ARG A 117 -21.13 -8.14 -3.23
CA ARG A 117 -20.82 -7.98 -4.65
C ARG A 117 -20.44 -6.52 -4.90
N ALA A 118 -19.23 -6.27 -5.39
CA ALA A 118 -18.85 -4.96 -5.90
C ALA A 118 -19.52 -4.67 -7.24
N GLY A 119 -19.95 -3.42 -7.44
CA GLY A 119 -20.32 -2.86 -8.74
C GLY A 119 -19.15 -2.11 -9.39
N ASN A 120 -19.41 -1.47 -10.52
CA ASN A 120 -18.39 -0.72 -11.26
C ASN A 120 -17.85 0.45 -10.40
N PRO A 121 -16.53 0.59 -10.22
CA PRO A 121 -15.94 1.70 -9.46
C PRO A 121 -16.08 3.01 -10.23
N GLN A 122 -16.17 4.11 -9.49
CA GLN A 122 -15.97 5.47 -9.99
C GLN A 122 -14.66 6.01 -9.43
N VAL A 123 -13.78 6.53 -10.30
CA VAL A 123 -12.47 7.07 -9.93
C VAL A 123 -12.36 8.50 -10.42
N GLU A 124 -11.98 9.41 -9.52
CA GLU A 124 -11.65 10.81 -9.79
C GLU A 124 -10.22 11.06 -9.31
N VAL A 125 -9.34 11.65 -10.13
CA VAL A 125 -8.01 12.10 -9.69
C VAL A 125 -7.71 13.49 -10.26
N GLY A 126 -7.72 14.50 -9.39
CA GLY A 126 -7.59 15.92 -9.74
C GLY A 126 -6.42 16.60 -9.03
N SER A 127 -5.91 17.67 -9.64
CA SER A 127 -5.05 18.63 -8.92
C SER A 127 -5.91 19.44 -7.95
N ALA A 128 -5.37 19.78 -6.78
CA ALA A 128 -6.03 20.60 -5.77
C ALA A 128 -5.17 21.83 -5.43
N ALA A 129 -5.81 22.89 -4.92
CA ALA A 129 -5.07 24.08 -4.52
C ALA A 129 -4.20 23.80 -3.28
N GLY A 130 -2.89 24.00 -3.43
CA GLY A 130 -1.92 23.92 -2.34
C GLY A 130 -0.50 23.62 -2.85
N LYS A 131 0.49 24.36 -2.34
CA LYS A 131 1.92 24.03 -2.42
C LYS A 131 2.54 24.11 -1.03
N ARG A 132 3.45 23.20 -0.69
CA ARG A 132 4.27 23.23 0.54
C ARG A 132 5.51 22.38 0.36
N GLN A 133 6.49 22.53 1.26
CA GLN A 133 7.61 21.60 1.33
C GLN A 133 7.34 20.46 2.32
N ILE A 134 7.81 19.25 1.99
CA ILE A 134 7.82 18.07 2.86
C ILE A 134 9.21 17.43 2.75
N ALA A 135 9.87 17.21 3.89
CA ALA A 135 11.24 16.69 3.97
C ALA A 135 12.25 17.45 3.07
N GLY A 136 12.05 18.76 2.87
CA GLY A 136 12.89 19.63 2.03
C GLY A 136 12.56 19.64 0.53
N LEU A 137 11.54 18.89 0.09
CA LEU A 137 11.12 18.82 -1.32
C LEU A 137 9.80 19.55 -1.55
N ASP A 138 9.71 20.32 -2.64
CA ASP A 138 8.48 20.97 -3.06
C ASP A 138 7.40 19.95 -3.43
N CYS A 139 6.20 20.15 -2.89
CA CYS A 139 5.04 19.28 -3.08
C CYS A 139 3.79 20.08 -3.47
N GLU A 140 3.05 19.57 -4.45
CA GLU A 140 1.72 20.07 -4.84
C GLU A 140 0.62 19.17 -4.29
N ARG A 141 -0.58 19.72 -4.13
CA ARG A 141 -1.73 18.98 -3.60
C ARG A 141 -2.48 18.24 -4.72
N VAL A 142 -2.73 16.95 -4.52
CA VAL A 142 -3.57 16.11 -5.39
C VAL A 142 -4.71 15.53 -4.56
N GLN A 143 -5.89 15.45 -5.13
CA GLN A 143 -7.02 14.75 -4.52
C GLN A 143 -7.47 13.61 -5.41
N ALA A 144 -7.65 12.44 -4.80
CA ALA A 144 -8.23 11.28 -5.46
C ALA A 144 -9.46 10.79 -4.70
N ARG A 145 -10.46 10.31 -5.44
CA ARG A 145 -11.63 9.64 -4.89
C ARG A 145 -11.85 8.33 -5.62
N LEU A 146 -12.16 7.29 -4.86
CA LEU A 146 -12.69 6.03 -5.37
C LEU A 146 -14.02 5.77 -4.65
N ALA A 147 -15.09 5.64 -5.41
CA ALA A 147 -16.37 5.16 -4.90
C ALA A 147 -16.65 3.77 -5.50
N VAL A 148 -16.85 2.78 -4.63
CA VAL A 148 -17.24 1.42 -5.04
C VAL A 148 -18.67 1.16 -4.55
N PRO A 149 -19.66 1.09 -5.45
CA PRO A 149 -20.98 0.56 -5.14
C PRO A 149 -20.84 -0.89 -4.68
N ILE A 150 -21.57 -1.28 -3.63
CA ILE A 150 -21.59 -2.63 -3.09
C ILE A 150 -23.02 -3.07 -2.78
N THR A 151 -23.32 -4.33 -3.08
CA THR A 151 -24.58 -4.99 -2.72
C THR A 151 -24.28 -6.10 -1.72
N VAL A 152 -24.98 -6.13 -0.60
CA VAL A 152 -24.93 -7.23 0.37
C VAL A 152 -25.66 -8.43 -0.22
N THR A 153 -24.96 -9.56 -0.41
CA THR A 153 -25.50 -10.74 -1.11
C THR A 153 -26.70 -11.37 -0.38
N GLU A 154 -26.72 -11.27 0.96
CA GLU A 154 -27.71 -11.90 1.83
C GLU A 154 -29.02 -11.09 1.94
N SER A 155 -28.93 -9.77 2.07
CA SER A 155 -30.09 -8.87 2.26
C SER A 155 -30.49 -8.09 1.01
N GLY A 156 -29.66 -8.06 -0.03
CA GLY A 156 -29.84 -7.19 -1.19
C GLY A 156 -29.60 -5.70 -0.92
N GLU A 157 -29.24 -5.32 0.31
CA GLU A 157 -28.99 -3.92 0.71
C GLU A 157 -27.84 -3.32 -0.12
N GLN A 158 -28.02 -2.06 -0.54
CA GLN A 158 -27.02 -1.33 -1.31
C GLN A 158 -26.30 -0.28 -0.46
N ALA A 159 -24.99 -0.19 -0.64
CA ALA A 159 -24.15 0.82 -0.05
C ALA A 159 -23.08 1.27 -1.05
N THR A 160 -22.30 2.27 -0.69
CA THR A 160 -21.08 2.71 -1.40
C THR A 160 -19.96 2.83 -0.39
N VAL A 161 -18.82 2.21 -0.67
CA VAL A 161 -17.58 2.49 0.07
C VAL A 161 -16.85 3.59 -0.67
N ARG A 162 -16.57 4.72 -0.02
CA ARG A 162 -15.71 5.77 -0.57
C ARG A 162 -14.35 5.76 0.09
N PHE A 163 -13.33 5.96 -0.74
CA PHE A 163 -11.95 6.20 -0.35
C PHE A 163 -11.62 7.61 -0.83
N THR A 164 -11.43 8.54 0.11
CA THR A 164 -11.02 9.91 -0.20
C THR A 164 -9.56 10.07 0.19
N PHE A 165 -8.71 10.38 -0.78
CA PHE A 165 -7.28 10.61 -0.61
C PHE A 165 -6.99 12.11 -0.76
N ASP A 166 -6.42 12.72 0.27
CA ASP A 166 -5.77 14.03 0.19
C ASP A 166 -4.25 13.81 0.20
N LEU A 167 -3.61 14.15 -0.91
CA LEU A 167 -2.23 13.77 -1.22
C LEU A 167 -1.38 15.01 -1.42
N TRP A 168 -0.11 14.91 -1.06
CA TRP A 168 0.91 15.90 -1.36
C TRP A 168 2.03 15.23 -2.13
N VAL A 169 2.13 15.52 -3.42
CA VAL A 169 3.04 14.86 -4.36
C VAL A 169 4.23 15.75 -4.69
N THR A 170 5.44 15.19 -4.68
CA THR A 170 6.62 15.85 -5.24
C THR A 170 6.85 15.41 -6.68
N HIS A 171 7.39 16.33 -7.47
CA HIS A 171 7.90 16.11 -8.82
C HIS A 171 9.43 16.10 -8.86
N ASP A 172 10.12 16.11 -7.70
CA ASP A 172 11.58 16.12 -7.68
C ASP A 172 12.14 14.86 -8.38
N PRO A 173 12.95 15.01 -9.44
CA PRO A 173 13.47 13.88 -10.18
C PRO A 173 14.17 12.88 -9.24
N ARG A 174 15.03 13.37 -8.32
CA ARG A 174 15.85 12.53 -7.43
C ARG A 174 15.05 11.59 -6.53
N VAL A 175 13.75 11.84 -6.32
CA VAL A 175 12.84 10.88 -5.66
C VAL A 175 12.10 10.03 -6.67
N LEU A 176 11.48 10.64 -7.69
CA LEU A 176 10.72 9.90 -8.70
C LEU A 176 11.56 8.79 -9.32
N GLU A 177 12.78 9.15 -9.70
CA GLU A 177 13.71 8.48 -10.59
C GLU A 177 14.27 7.13 -10.06
N PRO A 178 15.05 7.05 -8.96
CA PRO A 178 15.59 5.76 -8.50
C PRO A 178 14.51 4.73 -8.18
N LEU A 179 13.39 5.20 -7.63
CA LEU A 179 12.20 4.37 -7.46
C LEU A 179 11.72 3.87 -8.82
N ALA A 180 11.56 4.80 -9.78
CA ALA A 180 11.24 4.52 -11.18
C ALA A 180 12.04 3.34 -11.77
N ALA A 181 13.37 3.34 -11.60
CA ALA A 181 14.22 2.25 -12.05
C ALA A 181 13.85 0.90 -11.41
N PHE A 182 13.72 0.84 -10.08
CA PHE A 182 13.33 -0.37 -9.36
C PHE A 182 11.94 -0.88 -9.77
N GLU A 183 10.95 0.00 -9.72
CA GLU A 183 9.53 -0.33 -9.86
C GLU A 183 9.23 -0.98 -11.21
N THR A 184 9.95 -0.55 -12.25
CA THR A 184 9.83 -1.06 -13.62
C THR A 184 10.37 -2.47 -13.74
N ALA A 185 11.61 -2.69 -13.29
CA ALA A 185 12.25 -4.01 -13.32
C ALA A 185 11.47 -5.02 -12.45
N TYR A 186 10.98 -4.58 -11.29
CA TYR A 186 10.18 -5.39 -10.39
C TYR A 186 8.79 -5.72 -10.97
N THR A 187 8.11 -4.76 -11.60
CA THR A 187 6.83 -5.00 -12.29
C THR A 187 6.99 -5.95 -13.48
N GLN A 188 8.11 -5.88 -14.23
CA GLN A 188 8.43 -6.84 -15.28
C GLN A 188 8.67 -8.27 -14.74
N ALA A 189 9.19 -8.40 -13.52
CA ALA A 189 9.45 -9.71 -12.89
C ALA A 189 8.24 -10.31 -12.15
N VAL A 190 7.36 -9.49 -11.57
CA VAL A 190 6.26 -9.92 -10.67
C VAL A 190 4.87 -9.70 -11.30
N GLY A 191 4.75 -8.88 -12.35
CA GLY A 191 3.49 -8.47 -12.97
C GLY A 191 2.83 -7.24 -12.32
N ALA A 192 3.25 -6.87 -11.11
CA ALA A 192 2.87 -5.64 -10.43
C ALA A 192 3.95 -5.23 -9.41
N ASN A 193 4.06 -3.93 -9.12
CA ASN A 193 4.79 -3.50 -7.93
C ASN A 193 3.90 -3.63 -6.68
N VAL A 194 4.13 -4.72 -5.95
CA VAL A 194 3.51 -5.06 -4.67
C VAL A 194 4.58 -5.57 -3.70
N THR A 195 4.36 -5.46 -2.38
CA THR A 195 5.17 -6.19 -1.37
C THR A 195 4.65 -7.61 -1.16
N LEU A 196 5.46 -8.51 -0.57
CA LEU A 196 4.96 -9.82 -0.13
C LEU A 196 3.87 -9.65 0.93
N ALA A 197 4.05 -8.70 1.84
CA ALA A 197 3.05 -8.37 2.87
C ALA A 197 1.72 -7.90 2.25
N GLU A 198 1.77 -7.12 1.15
CA GLU A 198 0.57 -6.80 0.36
C GLU A 198 -0.04 -8.07 -0.24
N VAL A 199 0.71 -8.91 -0.97
CA VAL A 199 0.14 -10.12 -1.61
C VAL A 199 -0.50 -11.07 -0.58
N GLU A 200 0.10 -11.24 0.60
CA GLU A 200 -0.47 -12.07 1.67
C GLU A 200 -1.71 -11.44 2.32
N ALA A 201 -1.73 -10.12 2.50
CA ALA A 201 -2.90 -9.41 2.97
C ALA A 201 -4.05 -9.44 1.95
N LEU A 202 -3.73 -9.31 0.65
CA LEU A 202 -4.68 -9.29 -0.47
C LEU A 202 -5.33 -10.66 -0.74
N ALA A 203 -4.70 -11.77 -0.31
CA ALA A 203 -5.37 -13.07 -0.23
C ALA A 203 -6.52 -13.10 0.82
N GLY A 204 -6.58 -12.10 1.71
CA GLY A 204 -7.57 -11.96 2.77
C GLY A 204 -8.73 -11.02 2.44
N GLN A 205 -9.94 -11.60 2.33
CA GLN A 205 -11.26 -10.99 2.56
C GLN A 205 -11.71 -9.66 1.88
N TRP A 206 -10.89 -8.83 1.23
CA TRP A 206 -11.35 -7.59 0.56
C TRP A 206 -10.75 -7.39 -0.85
N SER A 207 -10.43 -8.49 -1.54
CA SER A 207 -9.59 -8.50 -2.74
C SER A 207 -10.06 -7.57 -3.86
N ASP A 208 -11.31 -7.58 -4.32
CA ASP A 208 -11.71 -6.77 -5.49
C ASP A 208 -11.36 -5.28 -5.38
N VAL A 209 -11.65 -4.67 -4.23
CA VAL A 209 -11.46 -3.23 -4.02
C VAL A 209 -10.00 -2.86 -3.81
N PHE A 210 -9.27 -3.64 -3.02
CA PHE A 210 -7.90 -3.32 -2.62
C PHE A 210 -6.81 -3.95 -3.51
N VAL A 211 -7.12 -5.00 -4.28
CA VAL A 211 -6.25 -5.51 -5.37
C VAL A 211 -6.42 -4.67 -6.63
N THR A 212 -7.68 -4.39 -7.02
CA THR A 212 -7.95 -3.85 -8.36
C THR A 212 -8.08 -2.33 -8.36
N HIS A 213 -8.91 -1.77 -7.48
CA HIS A 213 -9.35 -0.38 -7.63
C HIS A 213 -8.42 0.61 -6.92
N VAL A 214 -8.04 0.34 -5.67
CA VAL A 214 -7.14 1.22 -4.91
C VAL A 214 -5.74 1.33 -5.57
N PRO A 215 -5.10 0.24 -6.05
CA PRO A 215 -3.83 0.35 -6.79
C PRO A 215 -3.98 1.10 -8.12
N GLY A 216 -5.09 0.92 -8.85
CA GLY A 216 -5.37 1.67 -10.07
C GLY A 216 -5.53 3.18 -9.85
N VAL A 217 -6.16 3.58 -8.74
CA VAL A 217 -6.25 5.00 -8.31
C VAL A 217 -4.85 5.54 -8.01
N LEU A 218 -4.03 4.78 -7.28
CA LEU A 218 -2.71 5.24 -6.87
C LEU A 218 -1.69 5.23 -8.03
N ALA A 219 -1.88 4.41 -9.06
CA ALA A 219 -1.17 4.52 -10.33
C ALA A 219 -1.49 5.86 -11.05
N GLN A 220 -2.76 6.29 -11.06
CA GLN A 220 -3.14 7.61 -11.58
C GLN A 220 -2.60 8.77 -10.73
N VAL A 221 -2.46 8.59 -9.42
CA VAL A 221 -1.73 9.53 -8.56
C VAL A 221 -0.23 9.52 -8.87
N ARG A 222 0.38 8.38 -9.17
CA ARG A 222 1.80 8.30 -9.55
C ARG A 222 2.14 8.95 -10.88
N ALA A 223 1.22 8.93 -11.84
CA ALA A 223 1.33 9.76 -13.05
C ALA A 223 1.34 11.28 -12.75
N ARG A 224 1.08 11.69 -11.50
CA ARG A 224 1.15 13.06 -10.99
C ARG A 224 2.25 13.25 -9.92
N GLY A 225 3.17 12.30 -9.71
CA GLY A 225 4.33 12.43 -8.80
C GLY A 225 4.36 11.45 -7.61
N TYR A 226 5.38 11.56 -6.75
CA TYR A 226 5.51 10.72 -5.55
C TYR A 226 4.76 11.37 -4.36
N PRO A 227 3.74 10.73 -3.77
CA PRO A 227 3.05 11.27 -2.59
C PRO A 227 3.94 11.20 -1.33
N MET A 228 4.50 12.36 -1.00
CA MET A 228 5.26 12.65 0.22
C MET A 228 4.36 12.70 1.46
N ARG A 229 3.05 12.91 1.28
CA ARG A 229 2.01 12.58 2.27
C ARG A 229 0.78 11.98 1.58
N THR A 230 0.20 10.97 2.22
CA THR A 230 -1.14 10.45 1.93
C THR A 230 -2.00 10.57 3.18
N GLU A 231 -3.18 11.17 3.05
CA GLU A 231 -4.26 11.11 4.03
C GLU A 231 -5.46 10.43 3.38
N LEU A 232 -5.83 9.25 3.88
CA LEU A 232 -6.91 8.42 3.33
C LEU A 232 -8.00 8.25 4.39
N GLN A 233 -9.20 8.74 4.08
CA GLN A 233 -10.42 8.44 4.82
C GLN A 233 -11.28 7.45 4.03
N VAL A 234 -11.77 6.41 4.70
CA VAL A 234 -12.68 5.40 4.15
C VAL A 234 -14.04 5.53 4.83
N THR A 235 -15.08 5.83 4.05
CA THR A 235 -16.47 5.93 4.54
C THR A 235 -17.35 4.84 3.94
N TRP A 236 -18.35 4.41 4.71
CA TRP A 236 -19.44 3.55 4.28
C TRP A 236 -20.73 4.37 4.22
N GLU A 237 -21.32 4.50 3.03
CA GLU A 237 -22.57 5.22 2.78
C GLU A 237 -23.68 4.23 2.42
N ASN A 238 -24.73 4.17 3.24
CA ASN A 238 -25.89 3.34 2.94
C ASN A 238 -26.82 4.08 1.98
N VAL A 239 -27.28 3.41 0.92
CA VAL A 239 -28.25 3.98 -0.03
C VAL A 239 -29.61 4.10 0.67
N PRO A 240 -30.28 5.27 0.64
CA PRO A 240 -31.61 5.42 1.22
C PRO A 240 -32.62 4.42 0.67
N THR A 241 -33.33 3.73 1.55
CA THR A 241 -34.40 2.79 1.15
C THR A 241 -35.72 3.50 0.78
N ARG A 242 -35.81 4.80 1.07
CA ARG A 242 -36.97 5.67 0.85
C ARG A 242 -36.50 7.05 0.43
N ALA A 243 -37.23 7.72 -0.46
CA ALA A 243 -36.87 9.04 -0.98
C ALA A 243 -36.78 10.16 0.09
N SER A 244 -37.36 9.95 1.27
CA SER A 244 -37.30 10.86 2.42
C SER A 244 -36.20 10.53 3.44
N GLU A 245 -35.47 9.42 3.28
CA GLU A 245 -34.35 9.07 4.16
C GLU A 245 -33.05 9.73 3.68
N LYS A 246 -32.29 10.34 4.60
CA LYS A 246 -30.96 10.88 4.30
C LYS A 246 -29.93 9.74 4.25
N PRO A 247 -28.97 9.74 3.30
CA PRO A 247 -27.89 8.76 3.27
C PRO A 247 -27.14 8.71 4.61
N ARG A 248 -27.00 7.49 5.17
CA ARG A 248 -26.29 7.28 6.43
C ARG A 248 -24.83 6.96 6.12
N SER A 249 -23.96 7.97 6.21
CA SER A 249 -22.51 7.80 6.11
C SER A 249 -21.90 7.46 7.47
N THR A 250 -20.78 6.73 7.48
CA THR A 250 -19.96 6.46 8.67
C THR A 250 -18.53 6.25 8.23
N THR A 251 -17.58 7.01 8.79
CA THR A 251 -16.15 6.72 8.63
C THR A 251 -15.85 5.37 9.27
N ILE A 252 -15.30 4.45 8.46
CA ILE A 252 -14.92 3.12 8.91
C ILE A 252 -13.41 2.99 9.11
N GLY A 253 -12.59 3.74 8.37
CA GLY A 253 -11.13 3.67 8.48
C GLY A 253 -10.44 4.97 8.11
N GLU A 254 -9.28 5.22 8.72
CA GLU A 254 -8.43 6.36 8.45
C GLU A 254 -6.95 5.94 8.48
N LEU A 255 -6.17 6.49 7.55
CA LEU A 255 -4.72 6.37 7.43
C LEU A 255 -4.13 7.76 7.18
N VAL A 256 -3.02 8.07 7.87
CA VAL A 256 -2.12 9.17 7.49
C VAL A 256 -0.71 8.61 7.36
N THR A 257 -0.05 8.87 6.23
CA THR A 257 1.40 8.68 6.06
C THR A 257 2.09 9.98 5.67
N GLU A 258 3.32 10.19 6.14
CA GLU A 258 4.13 11.35 5.77
C GLU A 258 5.62 10.96 5.74
N VAL A 259 6.30 11.29 4.65
CA VAL A 259 7.77 11.24 4.54
C VAL A 259 8.34 12.33 5.44
N ARG A 260 9.12 11.95 6.45
CA ARG A 260 9.75 12.86 7.40
C ARG A 260 11.17 13.24 6.97
N ARG A 261 11.87 12.34 6.26
CA ARG A 261 13.22 12.56 5.74
C ARG A 261 13.39 11.93 4.37
N VAL A 262 14.17 12.61 3.53
CA VAL A 262 14.76 12.07 2.30
C VAL A 262 16.28 12.13 2.43
N SER A 263 16.96 11.14 1.86
CA SER A 263 18.41 11.13 1.63
C SER A 263 18.66 10.64 0.20
N PHE A 264 19.68 11.22 -0.42
CA PHE A 264 20.22 10.82 -1.74
C PHE A 264 21.68 10.37 -1.61
N ASP A 265 22.06 9.93 -0.40
CA ASP A 265 23.40 9.43 -0.11
C ASP A 265 23.56 8.03 -0.70
N ALA A 266 24.75 7.72 -1.26
CA ALA A 266 25.02 6.43 -1.87
C ALA A 266 24.81 5.27 -0.87
N LEU A 267 24.07 4.25 -1.29
CA LEU A 267 23.68 3.12 -0.45
C LEU A 267 24.64 1.94 -0.66
N PRO A 268 25.18 1.33 0.41
CA PRO A 268 26.09 0.20 0.27
C PRO A 268 25.33 -1.10 -0.07
N ASP A 269 25.84 -1.88 -1.03
CA ASP A 269 25.24 -3.15 -1.48
C ASP A 269 24.82 -4.09 -0.34
N ALA A 270 25.62 -4.14 0.73
CA ALA A 270 25.41 -4.97 1.91
C ALA A 270 24.11 -4.64 2.68
N GLU A 271 23.51 -3.47 2.46
CA GLU A 271 22.18 -3.14 2.98
C GLU A 271 21.06 -3.92 2.26
N PHE A 272 21.32 -4.42 1.05
CA PHE A 272 20.41 -5.22 0.25
C PHE A 272 20.75 -6.72 0.26
N ASP A 273 21.63 -7.18 1.15
CA ASP A 273 21.91 -8.61 1.38
C ASP A 273 21.20 -9.15 2.65
N LEU A 274 21.13 -10.48 2.75
CA LEU A 274 20.66 -11.17 3.95
C LEU A 274 21.61 -10.90 5.14
N PRO A 275 21.11 -10.43 6.31
CA PRO A 275 21.97 -10.21 7.47
C PRO A 275 22.58 -11.52 8.00
N GLN A 276 23.83 -11.46 8.45
CA GLN A 276 24.57 -12.65 8.86
C GLN A 276 23.93 -13.40 10.05
N GLY A 277 23.96 -14.74 9.99
CA GLY A 277 23.38 -15.60 11.01
C GLY A 277 21.85 -15.51 11.11
N TYR A 278 21.15 -15.28 10.00
CA TYR A 278 19.71 -15.46 9.89
C TYR A 278 19.40 -16.83 9.27
N ALA A 279 18.49 -17.58 9.87
CA ALA A 279 18.12 -18.92 9.38
C ALA A 279 16.97 -18.85 8.36
N ARG A 280 17.03 -19.68 7.31
CA ARG A 280 15.94 -19.83 6.35
C ARG A 280 14.77 -20.58 7.01
N LYS A 281 13.58 -19.98 7.02
CA LYS A 281 12.32 -20.69 7.28
C LYS A 281 11.96 -21.56 6.07
N PRO A 282 11.44 -22.78 6.27
CA PRO A 282 10.92 -23.62 5.19
C PRO A 282 9.72 -22.98 4.49
#